data_AF-A0AAV1B621-F1
#
_entry.id   AF-A0AAV1B621-F1
#
_cell.length_a   1.000
_cell.length_b   1.000
_cell.length_c   1.000
_cell.angle_alpha   90.00
_cell.angle_beta   90.00
_cell.angle_gamma   90.00
#
_symmetry.space_group_name_H-M   'P 1'
#
loop_
_entity.id
_entity.type
_entity.pdbx_description
1 polymer ?
#
loop_
_entity_poly.entity_id
_entity_poly.type
_entity_poly.pdbx_seq_one_letter_code
_entity_poly.pdbx_strand_id
1 'polypeptide(L)'
;MGDAGFMAEFVKFLNAKSYEVREMAAEALSGMVMVPRNRKRFVQDDHNIALLLQLLDPEDGNSGNKKYLISILMSLTSCNSGRKKIVSSGFAKNIDKLAEVEVSSDAKKLVKKLSTNRFRIMLNGIWHS
;
A
#
# COMPACT_ATOMS: atom_id res chain seq x y z
N MET A 1 -13.07 -13.44 -9.02
CA MET A 1 -12.28 -12.31 -9.56
C MET A 1 -10.80 -12.39 -9.17
N GLY A 2 -10.41 -12.47 -7.89
CA GLY A 2 -8.99 -12.54 -7.51
C GLY A 2 -8.21 -13.74 -8.11
N ASP A 3 -8.88 -14.88 -8.29
CA ASP A 3 -8.25 -16.07 -8.87
C ASP A 3 -8.23 -16.11 -10.41
N ALA A 4 -8.95 -15.20 -11.06
CA ALA A 4 -9.05 -15.12 -12.51
C ALA A 4 -7.98 -14.20 -13.14
N GLY A 5 -6.94 -13.83 -12.38
CA GLY A 5 -5.82 -13.02 -12.89
C GLY A 5 -6.07 -11.50 -12.93
N PHE A 6 -7.30 -11.03 -12.72
CA PHE A 6 -7.64 -9.59 -12.82
C PHE A 6 -6.79 -8.67 -11.93
N MET A 7 -6.39 -9.11 -10.72
CA MET A 7 -5.53 -8.30 -9.86
C MET A 7 -4.18 -7.99 -10.52
N ALA A 8 -3.59 -8.97 -11.22
CA ALA A 8 -2.32 -8.75 -11.90
C ALA A 8 -2.47 -7.75 -13.06
N GLU A 9 -3.57 -7.80 -13.80
CA GLU A 9 -3.81 -6.82 -14.88
C GLU A 9 -4.07 -5.41 -14.36
N PHE A 10 -4.85 -5.26 -13.27
CA PHE A 10 -5.01 -3.94 -12.67
C PHE A 10 -3.70 -3.39 -12.12
N VAL A 11 -2.81 -4.22 -11.57
CA VAL A 11 -1.46 -3.80 -11.16
C VAL A 11 -0.67 -3.24 -12.35
N LYS A 12 -0.73 -3.87 -13.53
CA LYS A 12 -0.08 -3.32 -14.73
C LYS A 12 -0.68 -1.97 -15.14
N PHE A 13 -1.99 -1.82 -15.05
CA PHE A 13 -2.67 -0.57 -15.38
C PHE A 13 -2.37 0.59 -14.44
N LEU A 14 -1.80 0.34 -13.24
CA LEU A 14 -1.30 1.42 -12.37
C LEU A 14 -0.18 2.25 -13.02
N ASN A 15 0.53 1.70 -14.02
CA ASN A 15 1.54 2.40 -14.80
C ASN A 15 1.07 2.82 -16.21
N ALA A 16 -0.24 2.78 -16.46
CA ALA A 16 -0.78 3.22 -17.75
C ALA A 16 -0.52 4.71 -17.98
N LYS A 17 -0.39 5.11 -19.27
CA LYS A 17 -0.22 6.52 -19.64
C LYS A 17 -1.44 7.38 -19.31
N SER A 18 -2.64 6.81 -19.43
CA SER A 18 -3.90 7.51 -19.09
C SER A 18 -4.07 7.59 -17.57
N TYR A 19 -4.38 8.79 -17.09
CA TYR A 19 -4.68 9.03 -15.67
C TYR A 19 -5.95 8.30 -15.25
N GLU A 20 -6.97 8.29 -16.11
CA GLU A 20 -8.26 7.65 -15.90
C GLU A 20 -8.10 6.13 -15.75
N VAL A 21 -7.29 5.51 -16.61
CA VAL A 21 -6.99 4.07 -16.51
C VAL A 21 -6.28 3.75 -15.20
N ARG A 22 -5.32 4.59 -14.79
CA ARG A 22 -4.62 4.42 -13.50
C ARG A 22 -5.56 4.56 -12.31
N GLU A 23 -6.46 5.54 -12.34
CA GLU A 23 -7.45 5.75 -11.28
C GLU A 23 -8.43 4.59 -11.17
N MET A 24 -9.04 4.16 -12.30
CA MET A 24 -9.95 3.02 -12.33
C MET A 24 -9.29 1.72 -11.86
N ALA A 25 -8.02 1.49 -12.24
CA ALA A 25 -7.27 0.34 -11.79
C ALA A 25 -7.01 0.36 -10.27
N ALA A 26 -6.63 1.52 -9.73
CA ALA A 26 -6.41 1.69 -8.30
C ALA A 26 -7.70 1.53 -7.50
N GLU A 27 -8.81 2.08 -8.00
CA GLU A 27 -10.14 1.94 -7.40
C GLU A 27 -10.57 0.47 -7.35
N ALA A 28 -10.51 -0.23 -8.49
CA ALA A 28 -10.86 -1.64 -8.57
C ALA A 28 -10.00 -2.49 -7.61
N LEU A 29 -8.68 -2.28 -7.58
CA LEU A 29 -7.78 -2.96 -6.66
C LEU A 29 -8.14 -2.70 -5.20
N SER A 30 -8.52 -1.47 -4.85
CA SER A 30 -8.89 -1.10 -3.48
C SER A 30 -10.09 -1.90 -2.98
N GLY A 31 -11.11 -2.10 -3.83
CA GLY A 31 -12.24 -2.99 -3.53
C GLY A 31 -11.84 -4.45 -3.48
N MET A 32 -10.98 -4.92 -4.39
CA MET A 32 -10.57 -6.33 -4.43
C MET A 32 -9.80 -6.76 -3.17
N VAL A 33 -8.90 -5.92 -2.65
CA VAL A 33 -8.09 -6.25 -1.47
C VAL A 33 -8.86 -6.15 -0.14
N MET A 34 -10.11 -5.68 -0.16
CA MET A 34 -11.00 -5.79 1.01
C MET A 34 -11.32 -7.26 1.33
N VAL A 35 -11.31 -8.14 0.33
CA VAL A 35 -11.52 -9.58 0.52
C VAL A 35 -10.24 -10.23 1.07
N PRO A 36 -10.29 -10.93 2.24
CA PRO A 36 -9.09 -11.47 2.89
C PRO A 36 -8.25 -12.43 2.03
N ARG A 37 -8.90 -13.26 1.20
CA ARG A 37 -8.21 -14.18 0.28
C ARG A 37 -7.42 -13.42 -0.79
N ASN A 38 -8.04 -12.42 -1.41
CA ASN A 38 -7.39 -11.57 -2.41
C ASN A 38 -6.23 -10.79 -1.79
N ARG A 39 -6.42 -10.24 -0.59
CA ARG A 39 -5.36 -9.56 0.17
C ARG A 39 -4.15 -10.46 0.38
N LYS A 40 -4.35 -11.69 0.87
CA LYS A 40 -3.27 -12.66 1.09
C LYS A 40 -2.50 -12.96 -0.20
N ARG A 41 -3.20 -13.09 -1.32
CA ARG A 41 -2.60 -13.33 -2.64
C ARG A 41 -1.84 -12.10 -3.14
N PHE A 42 -2.41 -10.91 -2.99
CA PHE A 42 -1.79 -9.66 -3.39
C PHE A 42 -0.43 -9.45 -2.73
N VAL A 43 -0.32 -9.77 -1.43
CA VAL A 43 0.94 -9.63 -0.66
C VAL A 43 1.94 -10.76 -0.90
N GLN A 44 1.61 -11.80 -1.67
CA GLN A 44 2.60 -12.85 -2.00
C GLN A 44 3.66 -12.30 -2.96
N ASP A 45 3.27 -11.43 -3.88
CA ASP A 45 4.20 -10.75 -4.78
C ASP A 45 4.75 -9.48 -4.11
N ASP A 46 6.06 -9.47 -3.88
CA ASP A 46 6.78 -8.34 -3.27
C ASP A 46 6.79 -7.10 -4.17
N HIS A 47 6.76 -7.28 -5.49
CA HIS A 47 6.78 -6.17 -6.44
C HIS A 47 5.54 -5.29 -6.32
N ASN A 48 4.39 -5.91 -6.00
CA ASN A 48 3.14 -5.17 -5.85
C ASN A 48 3.24 -4.10 -4.77
N ILE A 49 3.83 -4.43 -3.61
CA ILE A 49 3.93 -3.48 -2.49
C ILE A 49 4.93 -2.38 -2.81
N ALA A 50 6.08 -2.73 -3.41
CA ALA A 50 7.07 -1.75 -3.84
C ALA A 50 6.48 -0.76 -4.86
N LEU A 51 5.74 -1.25 -5.86
CA LEU A 51 5.09 -0.40 -6.85
C LEU A 51 4.08 0.56 -6.22
N LEU A 52 3.20 0.08 -5.33
CA LEU A 52 2.22 0.94 -4.66
C LEU A 52 2.89 2.08 -3.87
N LEU A 53 4.04 1.80 -3.25
CA LEU A 53 4.77 2.78 -2.44
C LEU A 53 5.56 3.77 -3.29
N GLN A 54 6.07 3.33 -4.44
CA GLN A 54 6.68 4.19 -5.43
C GLN A 54 5.65 5.18 -6.02
N LEU A 55 4.44 4.70 -6.37
CA LEU A 55 3.37 5.54 -6.91
C LEU A 55 2.76 6.52 -5.89
N LEU A 56 3.13 6.40 -4.61
CA LEU A 56 2.78 7.37 -3.56
C LEU A 56 3.84 8.46 -3.39
N ASP A 57 4.89 8.49 -4.22
CA ASP A 57 5.83 9.61 -4.22
C ASP A 57 5.07 10.93 -4.41
N PRO A 58 5.16 11.89 -3.47
CA PRO A 58 4.50 13.17 -3.57
C PRO A 58 4.92 13.98 -4.81
N GLU A 59 6.10 13.72 -5.37
CA GLU A 59 6.60 14.34 -6.60
C GLU A 59 5.97 13.75 -7.86
N ASP A 60 5.28 12.60 -7.75
CA ASP A 60 4.53 12.03 -8.85
C ASP A 60 3.21 12.81 -9.00
N GLY A 61 3.10 13.59 -10.08
CA GLY A 61 1.99 14.53 -10.36
C GLY A 61 0.61 13.90 -10.57
N ASN A 62 0.43 12.63 -10.22
CA ASN A 62 -0.82 11.88 -10.33
C ASN A 62 -1.54 11.81 -8.98
N SER A 63 -2.29 12.85 -8.62
CA SER A 63 -2.97 12.95 -7.32
C SER A 63 -4.26 12.12 -7.21
N GLY A 64 -4.96 11.87 -8.31
CA GLY A 64 -6.32 11.29 -8.30
C GLY A 64 -6.40 9.87 -7.72
N ASN A 65 -5.38 9.05 -7.95
CA ASN A 65 -5.39 7.65 -7.50
C ASN A 65 -4.79 7.44 -6.08
N LYS A 66 -4.14 8.44 -5.49
CA LYS A 66 -3.43 8.32 -4.20
C LYS A 66 -4.35 7.86 -3.07
N LYS A 67 -5.59 8.34 -3.04
CA LYS A 67 -6.63 7.90 -2.06
C LYS A 67 -6.84 6.38 -2.11
N TYR A 68 -6.88 5.80 -3.30
CA TYR A 68 -7.06 4.36 -3.50
C TYR A 68 -5.79 3.59 -3.14
N LEU A 69 -4.60 4.11 -3.50
CA LEU A 69 -3.32 3.51 -3.11
C LEU A 69 -3.15 3.45 -1.58
N ILE A 70 -3.49 4.53 -0.87
CA ILE A 70 -3.51 4.57 0.60
C ILE A 70 -4.49 3.53 1.14
N SER A 71 -5.70 3.45 0.58
CA SER A 71 -6.72 2.46 0.97
C SER A 71 -6.23 1.02 0.80
N ILE A 72 -5.56 0.72 -0.33
CA ILE A 72 -4.95 -0.59 -0.57
C ILE A 72 -3.92 -0.88 0.52
N LEU A 73 -2.93 0.00 0.74
CA LEU A 73 -1.89 -0.20 1.75
C LEU A 73 -2.47 -0.36 3.15
N MET A 74 -3.49 0.44 3.50
CA MET A 74 -4.22 0.33 4.76
C MET A 74 -4.81 -1.06 4.94
N SER A 75 -5.48 -1.58 3.91
CA SER A 75 -6.00 -2.94 3.88
C SER A 75 -4.88 -3.96 4.08
N LEU A 76 -3.74 -3.83 3.38
CA LEU A 76 -2.60 -4.73 3.52
C LEU A 76 -2.00 -4.74 4.93
N THR A 77 -2.03 -3.62 5.67
CA THR A 77 -1.51 -3.58 7.06
C THR A 77 -2.24 -4.52 8.03
N SER A 78 -3.46 -4.96 7.69
CA SER A 78 -4.24 -5.90 8.50
C SER A 78 -3.69 -7.33 8.48
N CYS A 79 -2.79 -7.68 7.55
CA CYS A 79 -2.10 -8.96 7.53
C CYS A 79 -0.63 -8.79 7.95
N ASN A 80 -0.10 -9.73 8.73
CA ASN A 80 1.25 -9.63 9.29
C ASN A 80 2.33 -9.57 8.20
N SER A 81 2.20 -10.37 7.13
CA SER A 81 3.13 -10.40 6.01
C SER A 81 3.15 -9.09 5.24
N GLY A 82 1.97 -8.59 4.81
CA GLY A 82 1.85 -7.31 4.12
C GLY A 82 2.40 -6.16 4.95
N ARG A 83 2.09 -6.13 6.24
CA ARG A 83 2.62 -5.12 7.15
C ARG A 83 4.15 -5.15 7.27
N LYS A 84 4.75 -6.33 7.43
CA LYS A 84 6.22 -6.49 7.47
C LYS A 84 6.85 -5.99 6.18
N LYS A 85 6.32 -6.41 5.03
CA LYS A 85 6.81 -6.01 3.70
C LYS A 85 6.76 -4.50 3.49
N ILE A 86 5.66 -3.85 3.87
CA ILE A 86 5.53 -2.38 3.79
C ILE A 86 6.63 -1.70 4.62
N VAL A 87 6.82 -2.13 5.86
CA VAL A 87 7.83 -1.55 6.77
C VAL A 87 9.25 -1.77 6.26
N SER A 88 9.56 -2.94 5.69
CA SER A 88 10.90 -3.29 5.20
C SER A 88 11.23 -2.77 3.80
N SER A 89 10.25 -2.23 3.07
CA SER A 89 10.40 -1.84 1.66
C SER A 89 11.34 -0.67 1.38
N GLY A 90 11.83 0.04 2.41
CA GLY A 90 12.64 1.25 2.25
C GLY A 90 11.84 2.51 1.86
N PHE A 91 10.59 2.37 1.42
CA PHE A 91 9.73 3.49 0.98
C PHE A 91 8.90 4.13 2.12
N ALA A 92 9.26 3.88 3.38
CA ALA A 92 8.56 4.49 4.52
C ALA A 92 8.54 6.04 4.42
N LYS A 93 9.63 6.62 3.90
CA LYS A 93 9.76 8.08 3.70
C LYS A 93 8.70 8.66 2.77
N ASN A 94 8.24 7.92 1.75
CA ASN A 94 7.20 8.40 0.84
C ASN A 94 5.87 8.57 1.56
N ILE A 95 5.51 7.60 2.43
CA ILE A 95 4.28 7.66 3.22
C ILE A 95 4.36 8.78 4.26
N ASP A 96 5.51 8.94 4.92
CA ASP A 96 5.73 10.00 5.91
C ASP A 96 5.61 11.39 5.24
N LYS A 97 6.29 11.61 4.10
CA LYS A 97 6.20 12.84 3.31
C LYS A 97 4.78 13.11 2.81
N LEU A 98 4.07 12.08 2.35
CA LEU A 98 2.68 12.20 1.92
C LEU A 98 1.75 12.67 3.05
N ALA A 99 1.96 12.17 4.27
CA ALA A 99 1.19 12.57 5.45
C ALA A 99 1.47 14.02 5.89
N GLU A 100 2.65 14.55 5.58
CA GLU A 100 3.04 15.93 5.80
C GLU A 100 2.45 16.87 4.73
N VAL A 101 2.60 16.52 3.45
CA VAL A 101 2.26 17.38 2.30
C VAL A 101 0.75 17.42 2.01
N GLU A 102 0.09 16.26 1.94
CA GLU A 102 -1.31 16.20 1.48
C GLU A 102 -2.33 16.32 2.61
N VAL A 103 -1.88 16.41 3.88
CA VAL A 103 -2.72 16.54 5.10
C VAL A 103 -3.88 15.51 5.14
N SER A 104 -3.83 14.44 4.34
CA SER A 104 -4.95 13.50 4.26
C SER A 104 -5.02 12.70 5.56
N SER A 105 -6.22 12.64 6.16
CA SER A 105 -6.39 11.96 7.45
C SER A 105 -6.00 10.48 7.37
N ASP A 106 -6.13 9.87 6.19
CA ASP A 106 -5.85 8.46 5.96
C ASP A 106 -4.37 8.16 5.78
N ALA A 107 -3.59 9.06 5.16
CA ALA A 107 -2.12 8.94 5.14
C ALA A 107 -1.55 9.02 6.57
N LYS A 108 -2.04 9.97 7.39
CA LYS A 108 -1.64 10.09 8.80
C LYS A 108 -2.00 8.84 9.61
N LYS A 109 -3.19 8.28 9.40
CA LYS A 109 -3.59 7.00 10.01
C LYS A 109 -2.67 5.86 9.59
N LEU A 110 -2.26 5.81 8.32
CA LEU A 110 -1.35 4.79 7.79
C LEU A 110 0.01 4.87 8.47
N VAL A 111 0.60 6.06 8.53
CA VAL A 111 1.87 6.31 9.24
C VAL A 111 1.76 5.89 10.71
N LYS A 112 0.72 6.34 11.43
CA LYS A 112 0.52 5.98 12.84
C LYS A 112 0.47 4.45 13.03
N LYS A 113 -0.31 3.76 12.20
CA LYS A 113 -0.46 2.30 12.28
C LYS A 113 0.83 1.55 11.98
N LEU A 114 1.61 1.99 11.00
CA LEU A 114 2.92 1.40 10.69
C LEU A 114 3.94 1.68 11.80
N SER A 115 3.97 2.90 12.34
CA SER A 115 4.85 3.30 13.44
C SER A 115 4.62 2.48 14.71
N THR A 116 3.39 2.34 15.19
CA THR A 116 3.08 1.50 16.37
C THR A 116 3.59 0.07 16.20
N ASN A 117 3.56 -0.46 14.98
CA ASN A 117 4.06 -1.81 14.70
C ASN A 117 5.58 -1.90 14.63
N ARG A 118 6.28 -0.88 14.12
CA ARG A 118 7.75 -0.81 14.20
C ARG A 118 8.23 -0.89 15.64
N PHE A 119 7.62 -0.10 16.53
CA PHE A 119 7.91 -0.15 17.97
C PHE A 119 7.67 -1.53 18.57
N ARG A 120 6.53 -2.17 18.24
CA ARG A 120 6.23 -3.53 18.72
C ARG A 120 7.26 -4.57 18.27
N ILE A 121 7.74 -4.49 17.03
CA ILE A 121 8.75 -5.42 16.51
C ILE A 121 10.09 -5.22 17.24
N MET A 122 10.50 -3.97 17.48
CA MET A 122 11.72 -3.69 18.25
C MET A 122 11.64 -4.23 19.69
N LEU A 123 10.51 -4.03 20.38
CA LEU A 123 10.31 -4.52 21.75
C LEU A 123 10.31 -6.05 21.83
N ASN A 124 9.68 -6.73 20.86
CA ASN A 124 9.71 -8.19 20.81
C ASN A 124 11.11 -8.76 20.52
N GLY A 125 11.96 -8.04 19.78
CA GLY A 125 13.34 -8.46 19.52
C GLY A 125 14.24 -8.38 20.75
N ILE A 126 13.99 -7.43 21.65
CA ILE A 126 14.77 -7.23 22.89
C ILE A 126 14.46 -8.33 23.92
N TRP A 127 13.23 -8.86 23.94
CA TRP A 127 12.80 -9.86 24.94
C TRP A 127 13.09 -11.31 24.57
N HIS A 128 13.61 -11.55 23.37
CA HIS A 128 14.05 -12.88 22.90
C HIS A 128 15.58 -12.98 22.74
N SER A 129 16.33 -12.00 23.27
CA SER A 129 17.80 -12.05 23.44
C SER A 129 18.13 -12.15 24.93
#